data_AF-A0A1X1EQD4-F1
#
_entry.id   AF-A0A1X1EQD4-F1
#
_cell.length_a   1.000
_cell.length_b   1.000
_cell.length_c   1.000
_cell.angle_alpha   90.00
_cell.angle_beta   90.00
_cell.angle_gamma   90.00
#
_symmetry.space_group_name_H-M   'P 1'
#
loop_
_entity.id
_entity.type
_entity.pdbx_description
1 polymer ?
#
loop_
_entity_poly.entity_id
_entity_poly.type
_entity_poly.pdbx_seq_one_letter_code
_entity_poly.pdbx_strand_id
1 'polypeptide(L)'
;MAWEQVLLLAIYSRQRYIECSDDRGFNNRIQLVHEARKDHKLMGEVLNSLEQGKGSNDIVAMLLNDGSLSSTTLLADIESKQIAFTTYSGSHPFSYFAMYTMLHDPLSVFQQLLAFDGFSLTEFIVHRWQGLNKSPFPMSNNDEPLFNPALSLDRLTDIIEEKGIEVNREAFASELKGALAQIIGKHLKATFDLLHWRSHAKYEPASLFSEMCTVEKNKHHFRMDFDAVLLSNVINLGQVDSLMEGIKAEITRAYDKSPLTGPFGSTDNKSADGVIDALSEWYKSVNTGLIKKIERVPALIACLLDFDLRFRIGMGSEGFGLIRMSALRFKLTSRDYAMLVTAIIRYTLFKSGSAYDFNNNVFRTYQSIESFLADFAQKSDNDSAGPALVKTWSNLEQGPMIERFKKLPGYLKPHLNPEMIREKIAEQKRLSREESTPYPINSLFPLPLWAKLSETATIAGE
;
A
#
# COMPACT_ATOMS: atom_id res chain seq x y z
N MET A 1 -8.06 0.30 -8.37
CA MET A 1 -6.60 0.06 -8.39
C MET A 1 -6.04 -0.20 -6.99
N ALA A 2 -5.93 0.78 -6.09
CA ALA A 2 -5.20 0.61 -4.81
C ALA A 2 -5.73 -0.54 -3.93
N TRP A 3 -7.05 -0.60 -3.73
CA TRP A 3 -7.69 -1.74 -3.04
C TRP A 3 -7.37 -3.09 -3.66
N GLU A 4 -7.33 -3.17 -4.99
CA GLU A 4 -7.02 -4.42 -5.68
C GLU A 4 -5.57 -4.84 -5.46
N GLN A 5 -4.61 -3.92 -5.56
CA GLN A 5 -3.20 -4.19 -5.28
C GLN A 5 -2.98 -4.67 -3.84
N VAL A 6 -3.54 -3.96 -2.85
CA VAL A 6 -3.40 -4.31 -1.43
C VAL A 6 -4.09 -5.65 -1.11
N LEU A 7 -5.28 -5.90 -1.67
CA LEU A 7 -6.00 -7.16 -1.41
C LEU A 7 -5.37 -8.35 -2.15
N LEU A 8 -4.77 -8.16 -3.33
CA LEU A 8 -3.95 -9.20 -3.99
C LEU A 8 -2.76 -9.59 -3.11
N LEU A 9 -2.02 -8.61 -2.59
CA LEU A 9 -0.93 -8.83 -1.64
C LEU A 9 -1.43 -9.57 -0.39
N ALA A 10 -2.54 -9.13 0.19
CA ALA A 10 -3.10 -9.71 1.40
C ALA A 10 -3.50 -11.19 1.22
N ILE A 11 -4.19 -11.51 0.11
CA ILE A 11 -4.60 -12.88 -0.19
C ILE A 11 -3.37 -13.73 -0.52
N TYR A 12 -2.45 -13.23 -1.35
CA TYR A 12 -1.22 -13.94 -1.70
C TYR A 12 -0.42 -14.34 -0.46
N SER A 13 -0.21 -13.39 0.45
CA SER A 13 0.57 -13.61 1.69
C SER A 13 -0.02 -14.75 2.53
N ARG A 14 -1.35 -14.85 2.57
CA ARG A 14 -2.08 -15.91 3.30
C ARG A 14 -2.10 -17.24 2.56
N GLN A 15 -2.18 -17.23 1.23
CA GLN A 15 -2.04 -18.45 0.42
C GLN A 15 -0.67 -19.09 0.60
N ARG A 16 0.39 -18.29 0.72
CA ARG A 16 1.75 -18.79 1.03
C ARG A 16 1.83 -19.54 2.37
N TYR A 17 1.02 -19.18 3.36
CA TYR A 17 0.88 -19.95 4.60
C TYR A 17 0.21 -21.32 4.39
N ILE A 18 -0.76 -21.42 3.47
CA ILE A 18 -1.48 -22.67 3.19
C ILE A 18 -0.61 -23.62 2.37
N GLU A 19 0.02 -23.11 1.31
CA GLU A 19 0.85 -23.87 0.36
C GLU A 19 2.06 -24.51 1.02
N CYS A 20 2.69 -23.80 1.95
CA CYS A 20 3.89 -24.24 2.64
C CYS A 20 3.57 -24.83 4.00
N SER A 21 2.40 -25.45 4.19
CA SER A 21 1.98 -26.01 5.49
C SER A 21 2.90 -27.12 6.01
N ASP A 22 3.69 -27.77 5.13
CA ASP A 22 4.77 -28.69 5.52
C ASP A 22 6.15 -28.02 5.72
N ASP A 23 6.28 -26.73 5.39
CA ASP A 23 7.55 -26.03 5.37
C ASP A 23 7.50 -24.82 6.32
N ARG A 24 8.05 -24.99 7.53
CA ARG A 24 8.29 -23.90 8.50
C ARG A 24 9.02 -22.70 7.88
N GLY A 25 9.59 -22.88 6.69
CA GLY A 25 10.25 -21.88 5.85
C GLY A 25 9.57 -20.53 5.74
N PHE A 26 8.31 -20.44 5.28
CA PHE A 26 7.68 -19.12 5.05
C PHE A 26 7.34 -18.44 6.38
N ASN A 27 6.72 -19.16 7.32
CA ASN A 27 6.39 -18.60 8.63
C ASN A 27 7.62 -18.11 9.38
N ASN A 28 8.71 -18.89 9.37
CA ASN A 28 9.96 -18.50 10.04
C ASN A 28 10.63 -17.31 9.37
N ARG A 29 10.48 -17.11 8.05
CA ARG A 29 10.93 -15.88 7.39
C ARG A 29 10.14 -14.65 7.84
N ILE A 30 8.82 -14.77 7.91
CA ILE A 30 7.95 -13.69 8.41
C ILE A 30 8.24 -13.40 9.89
N GLN A 31 8.48 -14.44 10.70
CA GLN A 31 8.93 -14.27 12.09
C GLN A 31 10.30 -13.58 12.15
N LEU A 32 11.25 -13.95 11.30
CA LEU A 32 12.56 -13.29 11.25
C LEU A 32 12.42 -11.79 10.94
N VAL A 33 11.57 -11.45 9.96
CA VAL A 33 11.23 -10.06 9.65
C VAL A 33 10.65 -9.34 10.87
N HIS A 34 9.77 -9.99 11.64
CA HIS A 34 9.22 -9.43 12.86
C HIS A 34 10.27 -9.13 13.93
N GLU A 35 11.26 -10.01 14.10
CA GLU A 35 12.32 -9.82 15.09
C GLU A 35 13.33 -8.76 14.62
N ALA A 36 13.71 -8.80 13.34
CA ALA A 36 14.70 -7.90 12.75
C ALA A 36 14.23 -6.45 12.71
N ARG A 37 12.91 -6.18 12.60
CA ARG A 37 12.35 -4.81 12.55
C ARG A 37 12.67 -3.94 13.78
N LYS A 38 13.13 -4.54 14.88
CA LYS A 38 13.54 -3.83 16.10
C LYS A 38 14.78 -2.97 15.87
N ASP A 39 15.60 -3.26 14.85
CA ASP A 39 16.78 -2.50 14.47
C ASP A 39 16.71 -2.08 13.00
N HIS A 40 16.85 -0.78 12.74
CA HIS A 40 16.63 -0.25 11.39
C HIS A 40 17.67 -0.72 10.36
N LYS A 41 18.95 -0.79 10.76
CA LYS A 41 20.06 -1.13 9.87
C LYS A 41 20.03 -2.63 9.57
N LEU A 42 19.90 -3.44 10.62
CA LEU A 42 19.90 -4.89 10.54
C LEU A 42 18.75 -5.42 9.67
N MET A 43 17.59 -4.78 9.79
CA MET A 43 16.42 -5.14 9.01
C MET A 43 16.64 -5.01 7.50
N GLY A 44 17.37 -3.99 7.04
CA GLY A 44 17.70 -3.84 5.62
C GLY A 44 18.56 -5.00 5.09
N GLU A 45 19.57 -5.40 5.86
CA GLU A 45 20.47 -6.51 5.51
C GLU A 45 19.74 -7.87 5.51
N VAL A 46 18.86 -8.08 6.50
CA VAL A 46 18.02 -9.28 6.61
C VAL A 46 17.04 -9.36 5.44
N LEU A 47 16.35 -8.28 5.11
CA LEU A 47 15.42 -8.24 3.98
C LEU A 47 16.14 -8.54 2.66
N ASN A 48 17.27 -7.88 2.40
CA ASN A 48 18.06 -8.14 1.19
C ASN A 48 18.49 -9.62 1.11
N SER A 49 18.91 -10.21 2.23
CA SER A 49 19.26 -11.63 2.28
C SER A 49 18.07 -12.55 1.98
N LEU A 50 16.89 -12.24 2.50
CA LEU A 50 15.66 -12.98 2.21
C LEU A 50 15.23 -12.85 0.75
N GLU A 51 15.30 -11.65 0.17
CA GLU A 51 14.96 -11.40 -1.24
C GLU A 51 15.93 -12.10 -2.20
N GLN A 52 17.19 -12.31 -1.80
CA GLN A 52 18.18 -13.14 -2.52
C GLN A 52 17.96 -14.65 -2.32
N GLY A 53 16.94 -15.05 -1.55
CA GLY A 53 16.61 -16.45 -1.33
C GLY A 53 17.50 -17.15 -0.31
N LYS A 54 18.35 -16.43 0.45
CA LYS A 54 19.27 -17.04 1.42
C LYS A 54 18.54 -17.81 2.53
N GLY A 55 19.21 -18.83 3.07
CA GLY A 55 18.70 -19.65 4.17
C GLY A 55 19.01 -19.04 5.54
N SER A 56 18.47 -19.64 6.61
CA SER A 56 18.73 -19.15 7.97
C SER A 56 20.20 -19.23 8.36
N ASN A 57 20.94 -20.24 7.88
CA ASN A 57 22.37 -20.38 8.18
C ASN A 57 23.21 -19.26 7.57
N ASP A 58 22.88 -18.82 6.35
CA ASP A 58 23.58 -17.71 5.69
C ASP A 58 23.38 -16.41 6.45
N ILE A 59 22.15 -16.18 6.94
CA ILE A 59 21.81 -15.00 7.73
C ILE A 59 22.48 -15.07 9.10
N VAL A 60 22.49 -16.22 9.76
CA VAL A 60 23.22 -16.40 11.04
C VAL A 60 24.71 -16.11 10.85
N ALA A 61 25.33 -16.59 9.78
CA ALA A 61 26.73 -16.30 9.47
C ALA A 61 26.97 -14.80 9.25
N MET A 62 26.08 -14.12 8.54
CA MET A 62 26.11 -12.67 8.36
C MET A 62 26.05 -11.93 9.70
N LEU A 63 25.13 -12.31 10.60
CA LEU A 63 24.97 -11.70 11.92
C LEU A 63 26.19 -11.92 12.84
N LEU A 64 26.77 -13.12 12.79
CA LEU A 64 27.99 -13.43 13.55
C LEU A 64 29.20 -12.60 13.09
N ASN A 65 29.28 -12.30 11.80
CA ASN A 65 30.37 -11.50 11.22
C ASN A 65 30.24 -10.00 11.55
N ASP A 66 29.01 -9.47 11.63
CA ASP A 66 28.78 -8.07 12.03
C ASP A 66 29.13 -7.83 13.51
N GLY A 67 28.80 -8.77 14.40
CA GLY A 67 29.23 -8.76 15.80
C GLY A 67 28.64 -7.63 16.65
N SER A 68 27.69 -6.85 16.14
CA SER A 68 27.03 -5.78 16.89
C SER A 68 26.12 -6.31 18.00
N LEU A 69 25.78 -5.45 18.96
CA LEU A 69 24.82 -5.77 20.02
C LEU A 69 23.44 -6.12 19.44
N SER A 70 23.02 -5.44 18.37
CA SER A 70 21.77 -5.71 17.67
C SER A 70 21.79 -7.09 17.00
N SER A 71 22.89 -7.44 16.33
CA SER A 71 23.08 -8.77 15.73
C SER A 71 23.09 -9.88 16.79
N THR A 72 23.75 -9.66 17.92
CA THR A 72 23.77 -10.61 19.05
C THR A 72 22.36 -10.80 19.63
N THR A 73 21.60 -9.71 19.76
CA THR A 73 20.21 -9.74 20.24
C THR A 73 19.30 -10.51 19.28
N LEU A 74 19.42 -10.25 17.97
CA LEU A 74 18.65 -10.97 16.95
C LEU A 74 19.02 -12.46 16.91
N LEU A 75 20.29 -12.81 17.08
CA LEU A 75 20.73 -14.22 17.19
C LEU A 75 20.06 -14.94 18.37
N ALA A 76 19.99 -14.29 19.54
CA ALA A 76 19.28 -14.84 20.69
C ALA A 76 17.77 -15.00 20.44
N ASP A 77 17.16 -14.05 19.74
CA ASP A 77 15.75 -14.14 19.30
C ASP A 77 15.54 -15.29 18.32
N ILE A 78 16.44 -15.49 17.35
CA ILE A 78 16.42 -16.60 16.39
C ILE A 78 16.49 -17.95 17.11
N GLU A 79 17.40 -18.10 18.07
CA GLU A 79 17.58 -19.32 18.83
C GLU A 79 16.36 -19.63 19.71
N SER A 80 15.96 -18.66 20.55
CA SER A 80 14.86 -18.84 21.50
C SER A 80 13.52 -19.14 20.83
N LYS A 81 13.28 -18.57 19.64
CA LYS A 81 12.06 -18.77 18.85
C LYS A 81 12.20 -19.87 17.79
N GLN A 82 13.34 -20.57 17.73
CA GLN A 82 13.61 -21.67 16.81
C GLN A 82 13.38 -21.30 15.33
N ILE A 83 13.82 -20.10 14.95
CA ILE A 83 13.66 -19.58 13.59
C ILE A 83 14.68 -20.27 12.67
N ALA A 84 14.24 -21.27 11.92
CA ALA A 84 15.09 -22.02 11.00
C ALA A 84 14.40 -22.27 9.66
N PHE A 85 15.15 -22.13 8.57
CA PHE A 85 14.61 -22.34 7.22
C PHE A 85 15.70 -22.55 6.16
N THR A 86 15.38 -23.35 5.14
CA THR A 86 16.25 -23.63 3.99
C THR A 86 16.29 -22.47 3.00
N THR A 87 17.29 -22.45 2.12
CA THR A 87 17.38 -21.54 0.96
C THR A 87 16.12 -21.67 0.08
N TYR A 88 15.62 -20.55 -0.45
CA TYR A 88 14.47 -20.51 -1.34
C TYR A 88 14.91 -20.07 -2.75
N SER A 89 14.67 -20.91 -3.75
CA SER A 89 15.06 -20.64 -5.14
C SER A 89 13.99 -19.93 -5.96
N GLY A 90 12.80 -19.72 -5.40
CA GLY A 90 11.71 -19.03 -6.08
C GLY A 90 11.79 -17.51 -5.92
N SER A 91 10.98 -16.79 -6.68
CA SER A 91 10.76 -15.36 -6.49
C SER A 91 9.34 -15.10 -6.04
N HIS A 92 9.18 -14.29 -4.99
CA HIS A 92 7.89 -13.72 -4.64
C HIS A 92 7.60 -12.49 -5.53
N PRO A 93 6.33 -12.27 -5.91
CA PRO A 93 5.93 -11.05 -6.61
C PRO A 93 5.96 -9.83 -5.69
N PHE A 94 5.88 -10.03 -4.36
CA PHE A 94 5.90 -8.99 -3.35
C PHE A 94 7.08 -9.16 -2.41
N SER A 95 7.55 -8.08 -1.79
CA SER A 95 8.64 -8.14 -0.81
C SER A 95 8.21 -8.84 0.48
N TYR A 96 9.17 -9.43 1.19
CA TYR A 96 8.93 -10.01 2.51
C TYR A 96 8.39 -9.00 3.52
N PHE A 97 8.80 -7.74 3.43
CA PHE A 97 8.28 -6.69 4.31
C PHE A 97 6.81 -6.36 4.02
N ALA A 98 6.42 -6.25 2.74
CA ALA A 98 5.03 -6.01 2.36
C ALA A 98 4.13 -7.16 2.80
N MET A 99 4.58 -8.41 2.59
CA MET A 99 3.87 -9.61 3.03
C MET A 99 3.74 -9.64 4.55
N TYR A 100 4.83 -9.40 5.29
CA TYR A 100 4.84 -9.31 6.74
C TYR A 100 3.84 -8.26 7.24
N THR A 101 3.86 -7.05 6.68
CA THR A 101 2.96 -5.97 7.10
C THR A 101 1.50 -6.36 6.91
N MET A 102 1.14 -6.95 5.77
CA MET A 102 -0.24 -7.41 5.51
C MET A 102 -0.68 -8.63 6.32
N LEU A 103 0.25 -9.32 6.97
CA LEU A 103 -0.02 -10.40 7.90
C LEU A 103 -0.09 -9.90 9.34
N HIS A 104 0.86 -9.06 9.75
CA HIS A 104 0.96 -8.52 11.10
C HIS A 104 -0.14 -7.49 11.38
N ASP A 105 -0.16 -6.41 10.59
CA ASP A 105 -1.05 -5.26 10.79
C ASP A 105 -1.65 -4.78 9.45
N PRO A 106 -2.55 -5.56 8.83
CA PRO A 106 -3.26 -5.11 7.64
C PRO A 106 -4.22 -3.94 7.94
N LEU A 107 -4.58 -3.70 9.20
CA LEU A 107 -5.56 -2.68 9.57
C LEU A 107 -5.03 -1.27 9.33
N SER A 108 -3.76 -1.02 9.67
CA SER A 108 -3.12 0.28 9.40
C SER A 108 -3.15 0.66 7.93
N VAL A 109 -2.97 -0.31 7.03
CA VAL A 109 -3.04 -0.09 5.57
C VAL A 109 -4.48 0.16 5.12
N PHE A 110 -5.44 -0.61 5.63
CA PHE A 110 -6.86 -0.41 5.31
C PHE A 110 -7.40 0.92 5.83
N GLN A 111 -6.98 1.36 7.02
CA GLN A 111 -7.35 2.66 7.59
C GLN A 111 -6.88 3.80 6.69
N GLN A 112 -5.64 3.74 6.18
CA GLN A 112 -5.17 4.73 5.22
C GLN A 112 -6.04 4.74 3.97
N LEU A 113 -6.30 3.59 3.34
CA LEU A 113 -7.18 3.53 2.15
C LEU A 113 -8.60 4.06 2.41
N LEU A 114 -9.14 3.83 3.61
CA LEU A 114 -10.47 4.30 4.00
C LEU A 114 -10.51 5.79 4.37
N ALA A 115 -9.38 6.41 4.70
CA ALA A 115 -9.33 7.85 5.00
C ALA A 115 -9.74 8.71 3.79
N PHE A 116 -9.67 8.15 2.57
CA PHE A 116 -10.17 8.80 1.36
C PHE A 116 -11.70 8.71 1.17
N ASP A 117 -12.39 7.84 1.90
CA ASP A 117 -13.85 7.61 1.75
C ASP A 117 -14.70 8.82 2.15
N GLY A 118 -14.14 9.72 2.99
CA GLY A 118 -14.78 10.97 3.39
C GLY A 118 -14.56 12.15 2.41
N PHE A 119 -13.88 11.94 1.28
CA PHE A 119 -13.56 13.01 0.34
C PHE A 119 -14.80 13.47 -0.43
N SER A 120 -15.24 14.72 -0.19
CA SER A 120 -16.34 15.35 -0.93
C SER A 120 -15.81 16.06 -2.18
N LEU A 121 -16.09 15.49 -3.36
CA LEU A 121 -15.73 16.11 -4.64
C LEU A 121 -16.40 17.48 -4.81
N THR A 122 -17.64 17.61 -4.35
CA THR A 122 -18.42 18.85 -4.41
C THR A 122 -17.77 19.97 -3.61
N GLU A 123 -17.42 19.71 -2.34
CA GLU A 123 -16.72 20.68 -1.47
C GLU A 123 -15.34 21.03 -2.04
N PHE A 124 -14.64 20.04 -2.58
CA PHE A 124 -13.34 20.25 -3.21
C PHE A 124 -13.41 21.19 -4.41
N ILE A 125 -14.38 21.00 -5.31
CA ILE A 125 -14.58 21.87 -6.48
C ILE A 125 -14.84 23.31 -6.04
N VAL A 126 -15.74 23.51 -5.06
CA VAL A 126 -16.07 24.84 -4.54
C VAL A 126 -14.84 25.51 -3.94
N HIS A 127 -14.11 24.82 -3.06
CA HIS A 127 -12.91 25.38 -2.44
C HIS A 127 -11.81 25.69 -3.46
N ARG A 128 -11.64 24.88 -4.51
CA ARG A 128 -10.66 25.16 -5.55
C ARG A 128 -11.05 26.39 -6.37
N TRP A 129 -12.33 26.49 -6.74
CA TRP A 129 -12.85 27.67 -7.42
C TRP A 129 -12.61 28.95 -6.61
N GLN A 130 -12.98 28.92 -5.32
CA GLN A 130 -12.72 30.03 -4.41
C GLN A 130 -11.23 30.35 -4.32
N GLY A 131 -10.36 29.34 -4.21
CA GLY A 131 -8.91 29.52 -4.14
C GLY A 131 -8.30 30.21 -5.35
N LEU A 132 -8.74 29.86 -6.56
CA LEU A 132 -8.23 30.44 -7.81
C LEU A 132 -8.74 31.87 -8.05
N ASN A 133 -9.95 32.17 -7.57
CA ASN A 133 -10.60 33.46 -7.79
C ASN A 133 -10.45 34.42 -6.60
N LYS A 134 -9.76 34.01 -5.52
CA LYS A 134 -9.50 34.87 -4.36
C LYS A 134 -8.74 36.12 -4.78
N SER A 135 -9.30 37.29 -4.47
CA SER A 135 -8.59 38.57 -4.60
C SER A 135 -7.35 38.58 -3.70
N PRO A 136 -6.21 39.16 -4.15
CA PRO A 136 -5.03 39.35 -3.31
C PRO A 136 -5.27 40.36 -2.17
N PHE A 137 -6.41 41.06 -2.16
CA PHE A 137 -6.79 41.98 -1.09
C PHE A 137 -7.73 41.28 -0.09
N PRO A 138 -7.54 41.49 1.23
CA PRO A 138 -8.42 40.92 2.24
C PRO A 138 -9.83 41.51 2.11
N MET A 139 -10.75 40.75 1.53
CA MET A 139 -12.17 41.06 1.58
C MET A 139 -12.75 40.57 2.92
N SER A 140 -13.64 41.35 3.52
CA SER A 140 -14.39 40.90 4.70
C SER A 140 -15.25 39.69 4.29
N ASN A 141 -15.22 38.61 5.10
CA ASN A 141 -15.93 37.36 4.83
C ASN A 141 -17.46 37.51 4.68
N ASN A 142 -18.01 38.68 5.01
CA ASN A 142 -19.45 38.94 4.98
C ASN A 142 -19.93 39.69 3.74
N ASP A 143 -19.04 40.22 2.89
CA ASP A 143 -19.43 41.13 1.80
C ASP A 143 -19.52 40.45 0.43
N GLU A 144 -19.00 39.23 0.26
CA GLU A 144 -19.07 38.49 -1.00
C GLU A 144 -19.54 37.03 -0.86
N PRO A 145 -20.74 36.67 -1.36
CA PRO A 145 -21.29 35.32 -1.21
C PRO A 145 -20.47 34.23 -1.91
N LEU A 146 -19.60 34.61 -2.85
CA LEU A 146 -18.68 33.70 -3.56
C LEU A 146 -17.62 33.07 -2.64
N PHE A 147 -17.24 33.73 -1.55
CA PHE A 147 -16.17 33.27 -0.65
C PHE A 147 -16.70 32.71 0.68
N ASN A 148 -18.00 32.41 0.75
CA ASN A 148 -18.59 31.72 1.89
C ASN A 148 -18.01 30.28 2.00
N PRO A 149 -17.39 29.91 3.13
CA PRO A 149 -16.87 28.54 3.34
C PRO A 149 -17.94 27.45 3.28
N ALA A 150 -19.21 27.79 3.52
CA ALA A 150 -20.35 26.87 3.48
C ALA A 150 -21.09 26.88 2.12
N LEU A 151 -20.47 27.44 1.06
CA LEU A 151 -21.08 27.52 -0.26
C LEU A 151 -21.26 26.12 -0.87
N SER A 152 -22.47 25.81 -1.35
CA SER A 152 -22.73 24.58 -2.11
C SER A 152 -22.33 24.74 -3.58
N LEU A 153 -22.09 23.63 -4.27
CA LEU A 153 -21.79 23.66 -5.71
C LEU A 153 -22.97 24.20 -6.53
N ASP A 154 -24.20 23.86 -6.16
CA ASP A 154 -25.41 24.39 -6.82
C ASP A 154 -25.45 25.91 -6.69
N ARG A 155 -25.26 26.44 -5.47
CA ARG A 155 -25.27 27.89 -5.27
C ARG A 155 -24.09 28.59 -5.92
N LEU A 156 -22.92 27.96 -5.98
CA LEU A 156 -21.79 28.47 -6.74
C LEU A 156 -22.14 28.60 -8.22
N THR A 157 -22.81 27.60 -8.79
CA THR A 157 -23.25 27.59 -10.18
C THR A 157 -24.25 28.73 -10.43
N ASP A 158 -25.26 28.88 -9.57
CA ASP A 158 -26.21 29.99 -9.65
C ASP A 158 -25.51 31.35 -9.65
N ILE A 159 -24.54 31.56 -8.75
CA ILE A 159 -23.86 32.86 -8.64
C ILE A 159 -23.00 33.14 -9.89
N ILE A 160 -22.35 32.13 -10.46
CA ILE A 160 -21.58 32.26 -11.70
C ILE A 160 -22.51 32.71 -12.84
N GLU A 161 -23.71 32.13 -12.93
CA GLU A 161 -24.72 32.49 -13.92
C GLU A 161 -25.31 33.88 -13.67
N GLU A 162 -25.74 34.18 -12.43
CA GLU A 162 -26.30 35.48 -12.01
C GLU A 162 -25.31 36.64 -12.29
N LYS A 163 -24.02 36.44 -12.03
CA LYS A 163 -22.98 37.47 -12.24
C LYS A 163 -22.41 37.50 -13.66
N GLY A 164 -22.81 36.57 -14.54
CA GLY A 164 -22.28 36.47 -15.90
C GLY A 164 -20.77 36.23 -15.94
N ILE A 165 -20.23 35.47 -14.99
CA ILE A 165 -18.78 35.20 -14.91
C ILE A 165 -18.41 34.25 -16.04
N GLU A 166 -17.51 34.69 -16.92
CA GLU A 166 -16.98 33.84 -17.98
C GLU A 166 -16.04 32.80 -17.39
N VAL A 167 -16.40 31.52 -17.49
CA VAL A 167 -15.60 30.40 -16.99
C VAL A 167 -15.01 29.63 -18.16
N ASN A 168 -13.68 29.64 -18.29
CA ASN A 168 -13.00 28.68 -19.16
C ASN A 168 -13.08 27.29 -18.52
N ARG A 169 -14.13 26.53 -18.92
CA ARG A 169 -14.44 25.21 -18.36
C ARG A 169 -13.31 24.21 -18.58
N GLU A 170 -12.63 24.26 -19.72
CA GLU A 170 -11.53 23.34 -20.04
C GLU A 170 -10.31 23.61 -19.15
N ALA A 171 -9.91 24.88 -19.01
CA ALA A 171 -8.81 25.26 -18.15
C ALA A 171 -9.10 24.94 -16.67
N PHE A 172 -10.33 25.18 -16.20
CA PHE A 172 -10.70 24.86 -14.83
C PHE A 172 -10.80 23.35 -14.58
N ALA A 173 -11.33 22.57 -15.53
CA ALA A 173 -11.34 21.12 -15.45
C ALA A 173 -9.91 20.54 -15.41
N SER A 174 -9.01 21.08 -16.22
CA SER A 174 -7.59 20.71 -16.25
C SER A 174 -6.93 20.94 -14.88
N GLU A 175 -7.14 22.12 -14.31
CA GLU A 175 -6.63 22.50 -13.00
C GLU A 175 -7.20 21.63 -11.87
N LEU A 176 -8.51 21.34 -11.91
CA LEU A 176 -9.17 20.44 -10.95
C LEU A 176 -8.60 19.02 -11.01
N LYS A 177 -8.49 18.45 -12.22
CA LYS A 177 -7.91 17.12 -12.42
C LYS A 177 -6.46 17.07 -11.93
N GLY A 178 -5.69 18.11 -12.20
CA GLY A 178 -4.31 18.22 -11.71
C GLY A 178 -4.21 18.25 -10.19
N ALA A 179 -5.03 19.06 -9.53
CA ALA A 179 -5.07 19.14 -8.08
C ALA A 179 -5.57 17.82 -7.44
N LEU A 180 -6.58 17.17 -8.03
CA LEU A 180 -7.05 15.85 -7.61
C LEU A 180 -5.94 14.80 -7.73
N ALA A 181 -5.21 14.79 -8.85
CA ALA A 181 -4.12 13.85 -9.09
C ALA A 181 -3.04 13.97 -8.01
N GLN A 182 -2.72 15.19 -7.59
CA GLN A 182 -1.76 15.42 -6.52
C GLN A 182 -2.25 14.91 -5.16
N ILE A 183 -3.52 15.16 -4.81
CA ILE A 183 -4.10 14.72 -3.54
C ILE A 183 -4.18 13.20 -3.48
N ILE A 184 -4.72 12.56 -4.52
CA ILE A 184 -4.84 11.11 -4.62
C ILE A 184 -3.45 10.47 -4.64
N GLY A 185 -2.54 10.99 -5.47
CA GLY A 185 -1.17 10.49 -5.58
C GLY A 185 -0.44 10.50 -4.23
N LYS A 186 -0.44 11.65 -3.53
CA LYS A 186 0.16 11.77 -2.18
C LYS A 186 -0.45 10.78 -1.18
N HIS A 187 -1.76 10.65 -1.19
CA HIS A 187 -2.47 9.73 -0.31
C HIS A 187 -2.12 8.26 -0.58
N LEU A 188 -2.11 7.86 -1.85
CA LEU A 188 -1.74 6.50 -2.25
C LEU A 188 -0.27 6.20 -1.99
N LYS A 189 0.62 7.17 -2.24
CA LYS A 189 2.04 7.04 -1.90
C LYS A 189 2.21 6.82 -0.40
N ALA A 190 1.59 7.64 0.44
CA ALA A 190 1.65 7.47 1.90
C ALA A 190 1.14 6.08 2.33
N THR A 191 0.10 5.56 1.67
CA THR A 191 -0.41 4.22 1.92
C THR A 191 0.58 3.13 1.50
N PHE A 192 1.13 3.20 0.29
CA PHE A 192 2.05 2.17 -0.22
C PHE A 192 3.41 2.24 0.49
N ASP A 193 3.83 3.41 0.96
CA ASP A 193 5.03 3.56 1.80
C ASP A 193 4.93 2.76 3.11
N LEU A 194 3.72 2.43 3.60
CA LEU A 194 3.56 1.51 4.76
C LEU A 194 3.98 0.07 4.42
N LEU A 195 3.97 -0.29 3.15
CA LEU A 195 4.30 -1.63 2.64
C LEU A 195 5.77 -1.74 2.19
N HIS A 196 6.54 -0.66 2.31
CA HIS A 196 7.95 -0.62 1.96
C HIS A 196 8.80 -0.38 3.20
N TRP A 197 9.91 -1.10 3.32
CA TRP A 197 10.87 -0.83 4.37
C TRP A 197 11.66 0.43 4.03
N ARG A 198 11.61 1.44 4.89
CA ARG A 198 12.34 2.69 4.68
C ARG A 198 13.79 2.51 5.15
N SER A 199 14.69 2.18 4.24
CA SER A 199 16.10 2.55 4.42
C SER A 199 16.17 4.08 4.45
N HIS A 200 16.87 4.68 5.41
CA HIS A 200 16.93 6.13 5.59
C HIS A 200 17.56 6.82 4.39
N ALA A 201 16.72 7.14 3.41
CA ALA A 201 17.11 7.84 2.21
C ALA A 201 15.95 8.79 1.87
N LYS A 202 15.98 9.97 2.49
CA LYS A 202 15.18 11.12 2.03
C LYS A 202 15.73 11.54 0.66
N TYR A 203 15.35 10.85 -0.39
CA TYR A 203 15.51 11.37 -1.73
C TYR A 203 14.21 12.01 -2.18
N GLU A 204 14.29 13.25 -2.65
CA GLU A 204 13.31 13.79 -3.57
C GLU A 204 13.14 12.79 -4.73
N PRO A 205 11.95 12.67 -5.33
CA PRO A 205 11.73 11.71 -6.40
C PRO A 205 12.67 12.03 -7.56
N ALA A 206 13.77 11.30 -7.65
CA ALA A 206 14.54 11.19 -8.87
C ALA A 206 13.60 10.52 -9.89
N SER A 207 13.74 10.87 -11.17
CA SER A 207 12.99 10.15 -12.19
C SER A 207 13.34 8.65 -12.11
N LEU A 208 12.35 7.76 -12.29
CA LEU A 208 12.56 6.31 -12.33
C LEU A 208 13.68 5.93 -13.33
N PHE A 209 13.83 6.73 -14.39
CA PHE A 209 14.91 6.58 -15.36
C PHE A 209 16.29 6.86 -14.73
N SER A 210 16.44 7.97 -14.00
CA SER A 210 17.70 8.31 -13.30
C SER A 210 18.03 7.37 -12.14
N GLU A 211 17.03 6.75 -11.51
CA GLU A 211 17.27 5.69 -10.51
C GLU A 211 17.72 4.37 -11.16
N MET A 212 17.22 4.08 -12.36
CA MET A 212 17.49 2.84 -13.06
C MET A 212 18.78 2.88 -13.88
N CYS A 213 19.18 4.05 -14.40
CA CYS A 213 20.27 4.19 -15.36
C CYS A 213 21.42 5.02 -14.78
N THR A 214 22.61 4.43 -14.75
CA THR A 214 23.86 5.15 -14.49
C THR A 214 24.56 5.42 -15.82
N VAL A 215 24.98 6.68 -16.03
CA VAL A 215 25.60 7.13 -17.26
C VAL A 215 27.05 7.50 -16.98
N GLU A 216 27.97 6.79 -17.61
CA GLU A 216 29.40 7.09 -17.58
C GLU A 216 29.86 7.55 -18.96
N LYS A 217 30.49 8.72 -19.01
CA LYS A 217 31.09 9.26 -20.23
C LYS A 217 32.56 9.57 -20.00
N ASN A 218 33.43 9.00 -20.83
CA ASN A 218 34.83 9.38 -20.94
C ASN A 218 35.19 9.76 -22.39
N LYS A 219 36.46 10.05 -22.68
CA LYS A 219 36.91 10.50 -24.01
C LYS A 219 36.71 9.46 -25.13
N HIS A 220 36.54 8.18 -24.79
CA HIS A 220 36.53 7.07 -25.75
C HIS A 220 35.28 6.20 -25.66
N HIS A 221 34.54 6.26 -24.55
CA HIS A 221 33.41 5.40 -24.25
C HIS A 221 32.26 6.19 -23.64
N PHE A 222 31.06 5.82 -24.07
CA PHE A 222 29.80 6.18 -23.45
C PHE A 222 29.13 4.89 -23.01
N ARG A 223 28.86 4.76 -21.72
CA ARG A 223 28.30 3.56 -21.11
C ARG A 223 27.05 3.94 -20.32
N MET A 224 26.01 3.15 -20.50
CA MET A 224 24.78 3.19 -19.73
C MET A 224 24.59 1.84 -19.08
N ASP A 225 24.65 1.79 -17.75
CA ASP A 225 24.34 0.57 -16.98
C ASP A 225 22.96 0.69 -16.36
N PHE A 226 22.15 -0.35 -16.53
CA PHE A 226 20.77 -0.41 -16.05
C PHE A 226 20.64 -1.41 -14.90
N ASP A 227 19.94 -1.01 -13.83
CA ASP A 227 19.47 -1.96 -12.83
C ASP A 227 18.47 -2.94 -13.47
N ALA A 228 18.81 -4.23 -13.44
CA ALA A 228 18.05 -5.27 -14.13
C ALA A 228 16.62 -5.44 -13.57
N VAL A 229 16.41 -5.17 -12.29
CA VAL A 229 15.11 -5.29 -11.62
C VAL A 229 14.20 -4.14 -12.05
N LEU A 230 14.71 -2.91 -11.96
CA LEU A 230 14.00 -1.71 -12.40
C LEU A 230 13.70 -1.76 -13.91
N LEU A 231 14.65 -2.23 -14.72
CA LEU A 231 14.46 -2.39 -16.16
C LEU A 231 13.34 -3.38 -16.48
N SER A 232 13.33 -4.53 -15.80
CA SER A 232 12.24 -5.51 -15.93
C SER A 232 10.89 -4.88 -15.57
N ASN A 233 10.82 -4.05 -14.53
CA ASN A 233 9.58 -3.37 -14.14
C ASN A 233 9.11 -2.36 -15.19
N VAL A 234 10.01 -1.55 -15.75
CA VAL A 234 9.66 -0.60 -16.81
C VAL A 234 9.08 -1.34 -18.02
N ILE A 235 9.69 -2.45 -18.42
CA ILE A 235 9.17 -3.32 -19.48
C ILE A 235 7.78 -3.86 -19.09
N ASN A 236 7.62 -4.38 -17.87
CA ASN A 236 6.35 -4.90 -17.36
C ASN A 236 5.23 -3.86 -17.31
N LEU A 237 5.57 -2.58 -17.23
CA LEU A 237 4.63 -1.48 -17.16
C LEU A 237 4.25 -0.93 -18.55
N GLY A 238 4.72 -1.57 -19.62
CA GLY A 238 4.47 -1.13 -21.00
C GLY A 238 5.26 0.12 -21.37
N GLN A 239 6.31 0.46 -20.61
CA GLN A 239 7.04 1.73 -20.72
C GLN A 239 8.33 1.62 -21.54
N VAL A 240 8.40 0.67 -22.48
CA VAL A 240 9.57 0.46 -23.34
C VAL A 240 9.83 1.68 -24.23
N ASP A 241 8.79 2.27 -24.82
CA ASP A 241 8.96 3.44 -25.69
C ASP A 241 9.48 4.65 -24.90
N SER A 242 8.93 4.88 -23.70
CA SER A 242 9.43 5.94 -22.80
C SER A 242 10.86 5.71 -22.35
N LEU A 243 11.27 4.45 -22.14
CA LEU A 243 12.66 4.09 -21.86
C LEU A 243 13.56 4.45 -23.06
N MET A 244 13.15 4.11 -24.29
CA MET A 244 13.91 4.41 -25.50
C MET A 244 14.05 5.92 -25.74
N GLU A 245 12.99 6.69 -25.49
CA GLU A 245 13.05 8.15 -25.55
C GLU A 245 13.99 8.73 -24.47
N GLY A 246 13.99 8.17 -23.25
CA GLY A 246 14.94 8.55 -22.19
C GLY A 246 16.40 8.27 -22.57
N ILE A 247 16.67 7.10 -23.16
CA ILE A 247 18.01 6.73 -23.66
C ILE A 247 18.46 7.71 -24.74
N LYS A 248 17.58 8.00 -25.71
CA LYS A 248 17.84 8.94 -26.79
C LYS A 248 18.15 10.35 -26.26
N ALA A 249 17.38 10.81 -25.27
CA ALA A 249 17.59 12.11 -24.64
C ALA A 249 18.96 12.20 -23.96
N GLU A 250 19.37 11.19 -23.19
CA GLU A 250 20.68 11.17 -22.53
C GLU A 250 21.84 11.05 -23.51
N ILE A 251 21.72 10.26 -24.58
CA ILE A 251 22.72 10.22 -25.66
C ILE A 251 22.85 11.61 -26.29
N THR A 252 21.72 12.25 -26.63
CA THR A 252 21.73 13.59 -27.25
C THR A 252 22.39 14.60 -26.31
N ARG A 253 22.00 14.62 -25.03
CA ARG A 253 22.60 15.47 -23.99
C ARG A 253 24.10 15.25 -23.82
N ALA A 254 24.55 14.00 -23.93
CA ALA A 254 25.95 13.68 -23.79
C ALA A 254 26.80 14.25 -24.95
N TYR A 255 26.27 14.37 -26.16
CA TYR A 255 27.06 14.77 -27.34
C TYR A 255 26.80 16.20 -27.82
N ASP A 256 25.69 16.83 -27.44
CA ASP A 256 25.45 18.25 -27.70
C ASP A 256 26.15 19.14 -26.67
N LYS A 257 27.02 20.06 -27.14
CA LYS A 257 27.71 21.08 -26.32
C LYS A 257 26.85 22.33 -26.07
N SER A 258 25.64 22.37 -26.59
CA SER A 258 24.74 23.51 -26.47
C SER A 258 23.99 23.44 -25.13
N PRO A 259 23.93 24.52 -24.35
CA PRO A 259 23.02 24.60 -23.20
C PRO A 259 21.60 24.77 -23.75
N LEU A 260 21.00 23.67 -24.18
CA LEU A 260 19.56 23.61 -24.38
C LEU A 260 18.92 23.47 -23.01
N THR A 261 18.32 24.56 -22.55
CA THR A 261 17.34 24.57 -21.46
C THR A 261 16.15 23.66 -21.85
N GLY A 262 16.12 22.46 -21.27
CA GLY A 262 14.97 21.56 -21.13
C GLY A 262 14.74 20.55 -22.28
N PRO A 263 14.26 19.31 -22.02
CA PRO A 263 13.43 18.94 -20.87
C PRO A 263 13.86 17.60 -20.20
N PHE A 264 14.79 17.63 -19.25
CA PHE A 264 14.91 16.58 -18.20
C PHE A 264 15.53 17.08 -16.88
N GLY A 265 15.77 18.39 -16.76
CA GLY A 265 15.82 19.09 -15.49
C GLY A 265 14.60 20.00 -15.46
N SER A 266 13.68 19.78 -14.51
CA SER A 266 12.32 20.33 -14.46
C SER A 266 11.47 20.04 -15.71
N THR A 267 11.05 18.80 -15.90
CA THR A 267 9.64 18.61 -16.27
C THR A 267 8.92 18.56 -14.93
N ASP A 268 8.40 19.69 -14.47
CA ASP A 268 6.98 19.98 -14.66
C ASP A 268 6.19 18.70 -14.50
N ASN A 269 5.39 18.66 -13.43
CA ASN A 269 4.18 17.85 -13.39
C ASN A 269 3.64 17.82 -14.83
N LYS A 270 3.83 16.71 -15.59
CA LYS A 270 3.00 16.44 -16.78
C LYS A 270 1.63 16.87 -16.35
N SER A 271 1.03 17.88 -17.00
CA SER A 271 -0.12 18.60 -16.46
C SER A 271 -0.99 17.58 -15.74
N ALA A 272 -1.02 17.66 -14.41
CA ALA A 272 -1.41 16.50 -13.60
C ALA A 272 -2.83 16.02 -13.97
N ASP A 273 -3.57 16.91 -14.66
CA ASP A 273 -4.68 16.71 -15.57
C ASP A 273 -4.74 15.36 -16.32
N GLY A 274 -3.66 14.89 -16.95
CA GLY A 274 -3.67 13.65 -17.75
C GLY A 274 -3.32 12.37 -16.99
N VAL A 275 -2.77 12.47 -15.78
CA VAL A 275 -2.22 11.31 -15.05
C VAL A 275 -3.34 10.41 -14.52
N ILE A 276 -4.43 10.99 -14.04
CA ILE A 276 -5.60 10.23 -13.57
C ILE A 276 -6.21 9.44 -14.73
N ASP A 277 -6.35 10.06 -15.90
CA ASP A 277 -6.94 9.42 -17.06
C ASP A 277 -6.05 8.26 -17.54
N ALA A 278 -4.75 8.48 -17.68
CA ALA A 278 -3.79 7.43 -18.01
C ALA A 278 -3.81 6.27 -16.99
N LEU A 279 -3.88 6.56 -15.70
CA LEU A 279 -3.97 5.53 -14.66
C LEU A 279 -5.31 4.76 -14.71
N SER A 280 -6.40 5.47 -15.01
CA SER A 280 -7.74 4.90 -15.14
C SER A 280 -7.81 3.97 -16.34
N GLU A 281 -7.28 4.38 -17.48
CA GLU A 281 -7.18 3.57 -18.69
C GLU A 281 -6.30 2.35 -18.45
N TRP A 282 -5.08 2.54 -17.89
CA TRP A 282 -4.19 1.44 -17.55
C TRP A 282 -4.89 0.43 -16.62
N TYR A 283 -5.57 0.90 -15.57
CA TYR A 283 -6.27 0.00 -14.65
C TYR A 283 -7.43 -0.74 -15.33
N LYS A 284 -8.17 -0.11 -16.25
CA LYS A 284 -9.25 -0.77 -16.99
C LYS A 284 -8.70 -1.91 -17.85
N SER A 285 -7.54 -1.72 -18.49
CA SER A 285 -6.86 -2.75 -19.28
C SER A 285 -6.35 -3.91 -18.44
N VAL A 286 -5.75 -3.64 -17.27
CA VAL A 286 -4.98 -4.66 -16.54
C VAL A 286 -5.62 -5.14 -15.24
N ASN A 287 -6.88 -4.79 -14.96
CA ASN A 287 -7.56 -5.21 -13.73
C ASN A 287 -7.62 -6.74 -13.63
N THR A 288 -7.42 -7.26 -12.43
CA THR A 288 -7.38 -8.72 -12.20
C THR A 288 -8.77 -9.35 -12.05
N GLY A 289 -9.82 -8.52 -12.08
CA GLY A 289 -11.20 -8.92 -11.81
C GLY A 289 -11.43 -9.40 -10.36
N LEU A 290 -10.46 -9.24 -9.45
CA LEU A 290 -10.60 -9.62 -8.04
C LEU A 290 -11.72 -8.80 -7.38
N ILE A 291 -11.77 -7.51 -7.69
CA ILE A 291 -12.75 -6.56 -7.17
C ILE A 291 -13.61 -6.06 -8.33
N LYS A 292 -14.75 -6.72 -8.55
CA LYS A 292 -15.72 -6.29 -9.57
C LYS A 292 -16.40 -4.96 -9.23
N LYS A 293 -16.63 -4.71 -7.93
CA LYS A 293 -17.23 -3.48 -7.41
C LYS A 293 -16.66 -3.13 -6.04
N ILE A 294 -16.56 -1.85 -5.72
CA ILE A 294 -15.93 -1.36 -4.49
C ILE A 294 -16.66 -1.83 -3.24
N GLU A 295 -17.99 -2.04 -3.29
CA GLU A 295 -18.81 -2.48 -2.16
C GLU A 295 -18.49 -3.92 -1.72
N ARG A 296 -17.68 -4.66 -2.50
CA ARG A 296 -17.18 -5.99 -2.12
C ARG A 296 -15.93 -5.93 -1.24
N VAL A 297 -15.25 -4.79 -1.16
CA VAL A 297 -14.03 -4.61 -0.35
C VAL A 297 -14.25 -4.99 1.12
N PRO A 298 -15.30 -4.52 1.82
CA PRO A 298 -15.51 -4.89 3.22
C PRO A 298 -15.68 -6.40 3.44
N ALA A 299 -16.32 -7.10 2.51
CA ALA A 299 -16.49 -8.56 2.58
C ALA A 299 -15.15 -9.30 2.41
N LEU A 300 -14.25 -8.76 1.59
CA LEU A 300 -12.89 -9.27 1.44
C LEU A 300 -12.08 -9.03 2.71
N ILE A 301 -12.11 -7.81 3.27
CA ILE A 301 -11.45 -7.50 4.55
C ILE A 301 -11.93 -8.45 5.65
N ALA A 302 -13.25 -8.62 5.79
CA ALA A 302 -13.82 -9.54 6.78
C ALA A 302 -13.38 -11.00 6.54
N CYS A 303 -13.27 -11.43 5.27
CA CYS A 303 -12.76 -12.76 4.92
C CYS A 303 -11.29 -12.94 5.35
N LEU A 304 -10.43 -11.95 5.14
CA LEU A 304 -9.03 -11.97 5.57
C LEU A 304 -8.93 -12.09 7.10
N LEU A 305 -9.67 -11.26 7.83
CA LEU A 305 -9.67 -11.25 9.29
C LEU A 305 -10.23 -12.54 9.88
N ASP A 306 -11.35 -13.03 9.34
CA ASP A 306 -11.97 -14.29 9.75
C ASP A 306 -11.01 -15.48 9.54
N PHE A 307 -10.30 -15.48 8.41
CA PHE A 307 -9.27 -16.47 8.10
C PHE A 307 -8.12 -16.42 9.12
N ASP A 308 -7.50 -15.26 9.32
CA ASP A 308 -6.37 -15.09 10.24
C ASP A 308 -6.69 -15.59 11.66
N LEU A 309 -7.89 -15.25 12.15
CA LEU A 309 -8.31 -15.60 13.51
C LEU A 309 -8.66 -17.08 13.64
N ARG A 310 -9.37 -17.67 12.66
CA ARG A 310 -9.75 -19.09 12.70
C ARG A 310 -8.54 -20.02 12.59
N PHE A 311 -7.59 -19.66 11.73
CA PHE A 311 -6.40 -20.47 11.46
C PHE A 311 -5.19 -20.07 12.31
N ARG A 312 -5.30 -19.02 13.14
CA ARG A 312 -4.23 -18.51 14.01
C ARG A 312 -2.95 -18.18 13.24
N ILE A 313 -3.13 -17.52 12.11
CA ILE A 313 -2.04 -16.98 11.28
C ILE A 313 -2.18 -15.47 11.17
N GLY A 314 -1.18 -14.81 10.59
CA GLY A 314 -1.23 -13.36 10.38
C GLY A 314 -1.56 -12.63 11.68
N MET A 315 -2.68 -11.90 11.71
CA MET A 315 -3.10 -11.17 12.90
C MET A 315 -3.35 -12.06 14.12
N GLY A 316 -3.74 -13.32 13.91
CA GLY A 316 -3.96 -14.31 14.97
C GLY A 316 -2.74 -15.18 15.31
N SER A 317 -1.57 -14.91 14.73
CA SER A 317 -0.34 -15.64 14.98
C SER A 317 0.19 -15.38 16.39
N GLU A 318 0.59 -16.42 17.12
CA GLU A 318 1.18 -16.28 18.47
C GLU A 318 2.60 -15.69 18.45
N GLY A 319 3.32 -15.81 17.33
CA GLY A 319 4.71 -15.38 17.23
C GLY A 319 4.87 -13.89 16.92
N PHE A 320 3.99 -13.36 16.08
CA PHE A 320 4.08 -11.97 15.60
C PHE A 320 2.72 -11.29 15.41
N GLY A 321 1.59 -11.98 15.61
CA GLY A 321 0.27 -11.42 15.37
C GLY A 321 -0.12 -10.35 16.39
N LEU A 322 -1.04 -9.46 15.99
CA LEU A 322 -1.56 -8.43 16.88
C LEU A 322 -2.55 -8.98 17.92
N ILE A 323 -3.27 -10.05 17.58
CA ILE A 323 -4.31 -10.66 18.41
C ILE A 323 -3.80 -11.98 18.96
N ARG A 324 -3.56 -12.00 20.27
CA ARG A 324 -3.16 -13.21 20.98
C ARG A 324 -4.34 -14.15 21.19
N MET A 325 -4.55 -15.06 20.24
CA MET A 325 -5.66 -16.02 20.28
C MET A 325 -5.57 -16.96 21.49
N SER A 326 -4.38 -17.23 22.03
CA SER A 326 -4.18 -18.04 23.24
C SER A 326 -4.76 -17.41 24.51
N ALA A 327 -5.04 -16.11 24.51
CA ALA A 327 -5.68 -15.44 25.66
C ALA A 327 -7.15 -15.84 25.81
N LEU A 328 -7.78 -16.34 24.74
CA LEU A 328 -9.15 -16.84 24.73
C LEU A 328 -9.15 -18.32 25.15
N ARG A 329 -9.38 -18.59 26.45
CA ARG A 329 -9.31 -19.95 27.03
C ARG A 329 -10.57 -20.80 26.81
N PHE A 330 -11.28 -20.55 25.72
CA PHE A 330 -12.53 -21.22 25.37
C PHE A 330 -12.60 -21.47 23.87
N LYS A 331 -13.40 -22.45 23.46
CA LYS A 331 -13.58 -22.79 22.04
C LYS A 331 -14.51 -21.75 21.40
N LEU A 332 -14.00 -21.01 20.43
CA LEU A 332 -14.77 -20.06 19.66
C LEU A 332 -15.72 -20.77 18.67
N THR A 333 -16.98 -20.36 18.68
CA THR A 333 -17.97 -20.76 17.67
C THR A 333 -17.87 -19.87 16.44
N SER A 334 -18.54 -20.24 15.34
CA SER A 334 -18.62 -19.39 14.14
C SER A 334 -19.26 -18.03 14.42
N ARG A 335 -20.18 -17.96 15.40
CA ARG A 335 -20.77 -16.71 15.88
C ARG A 335 -19.72 -15.83 16.54
N ASP A 336 -18.86 -16.40 17.37
CA ASP A 336 -17.87 -15.65 18.14
C ASP A 336 -16.79 -15.07 17.23
N TYR A 337 -16.36 -15.81 16.20
CA TYR A 337 -15.47 -15.26 15.16
C TYR A 337 -16.14 -14.11 14.38
N ALA A 338 -17.42 -14.27 14.01
CA ALA A 338 -18.15 -13.20 13.33
C ALA A 338 -18.26 -11.94 14.19
N MET A 339 -18.52 -12.11 15.50
CA MET A 339 -18.52 -11.00 16.46
C MET A 339 -17.15 -10.35 16.58
N LEU A 340 -16.09 -11.14 16.69
CA LEU A 340 -14.72 -10.65 16.82
C LEU A 340 -14.29 -9.83 15.59
N VAL A 341 -14.50 -10.36 14.39
CA VAL A 341 -14.18 -9.65 13.13
C VAL A 341 -15.02 -8.38 12.97
N THR A 342 -16.33 -8.45 13.26
CA THR A 342 -17.23 -7.29 13.19
C THR A 342 -16.81 -6.22 14.19
N ALA A 343 -16.41 -6.62 15.40
CA ALA A 343 -15.89 -5.69 16.41
C ALA A 343 -14.58 -5.05 15.96
N ILE A 344 -13.63 -5.83 15.43
CA ILE A 344 -12.39 -5.30 14.84
C ILE A 344 -12.72 -4.25 13.80
N ILE A 345 -13.55 -4.55 12.80
CA ILE A 345 -13.96 -3.57 11.77
C ILE A 345 -14.61 -2.33 12.41
N ARG A 346 -15.50 -2.51 13.39
CA ARG A 346 -16.21 -1.41 14.04
C ARG A 346 -15.26 -0.45 14.74
N TYR A 347 -14.34 -0.98 15.53
CA TYR A 347 -13.52 -0.17 16.41
C TYR A 347 -12.21 0.28 15.77
N THR A 348 -11.71 -0.45 14.76
CA THR A 348 -10.46 -0.12 14.05
C THR A 348 -10.73 0.65 12.75
N LEU A 349 -11.65 0.19 11.90
CA LEU A 349 -11.84 0.73 10.56
C LEU A 349 -12.98 1.75 10.48
N PHE A 350 -14.00 1.61 11.32
CA PHE A 350 -15.17 2.50 11.31
C PHE A 350 -15.01 3.67 12.29
N LYS A 351 -14.77 3.43 13.59
CA LYS A 351 -14.67 4.49 14.62
C LYS A 351 -13.32 5.23 14.67
N SER A 352 -12.58 5.29 13.55
CA SER A 352 -11.24 5.90 13.37
C SER A 352 -10.72 6.70 14.57
N GLY A 353 -10.01 6.05 15.51
CA GLY A 353 -9.74 6.66 16.82
C GLY A 353 -8.39 6.38 17.48
N SER A 354 -7.59 5.42 17.01
CA SER A 354 -6.20 5.27 17.45
C SER A 354 -5.45 4.20 16.64
N ALA A 355 -4.13 4.38 16.54
CA ALA A 355 -3.22 3.27 16.26
C ALA A 355 -3.52 2.17 17.29
N TYR A 356 -3.92 1.02 16.78
CA TYR A 356 -4.51 -0.02 17.60
C TYR A 356 -3.45 -0.67 18.49
N ASP A 357 -3.41 -0.30 19.77
CA ASP A 357 -2.59 -1.01 20.74
C ASP A 357 -3.46 -2.12 21.35
N PHE A 358 -3.49 -3.27 20.66
CA PHE A 358 -3.97 -4.51 21.27
C PHE A 358 -3.17 -4.65 22.55
N ASN A 359 -3.84 -4.46 23.69
CA ASN A 359 -3.18 -4.58 24.98
C ASN A 359 -2.83 -6.06 25.13
N ASN A 360 -1.66 -6.44 24.60
CA ASN A 360 -1.05 -7.75 24.72
C ASN A 360 -0.50 -7.88 26.14
N ASN A 361 -1.35 -7.57 27.12
CA ASN A 361 -1.03 -7.74 28.51
C ASN A 361 -0.93 -9.24 28.72
N VAL A 362 0.32 -9.72 28.79
CA VAL A 362 0.68 -11.15 28.69
C VAL A 362 -0.04 -12.01 29.73
N PHE A 363 -0.58 -11.38 30.76
CA PHE A 363 -1.25 -11.98 31.91
C PHE A 363 -2.78 -12.00 31.84
N ARG A 364 -3.43 -11.31 30.88
CA ARG A 364 -4.90 -11.33 30.77
C ARG A 364 -5.40 -12.57 30.01
N THR A 365 -6.40 -13.21 30.58
CA THR A 365 -7.10 -14.35 29.96
C THR A 365 -8.60 -14.13 30.05
N TYR A 366 -9.31 -14.50 29.00
CA TYR A 366 -10.74 -14.25 28.88
C TYR A 366 -11.52 -15.56 28.92
N GLN A 367 -12.65 -15.53 29.63
CA GLN A 367 -13.55 -16.68 29.79
C GLN A 367 -14.70 -16.67 28.77
N SER A 368 -14.96 -15.52 28.14
CA SER A 368 -15.98 -15.37 27.08
C SER A 368 -15.57 -14.33 26.05
N ILE A 369 -16.19 -14.37 24.87
CA ILE A 369 -15.92 -13.37 23.82
C ILE A 369 -16.44 -11.99 24.23
N GLU A 370 -17.54 -11.95 24.97
CA GLU A 370 -18.13 -10.72 25.49
C GLU A 370 -17.17 -10.04 26.48
N SER A 371 -16.47 -10.80 27.34
CA SER A 371 -15.47 -10.24 28.25
C SER A 371 -14.25 -9.66 27.51
N PHE A 372 -13.82 -10.33 26.43
CA PHE A 372 -12.76 -9.83 25.56
C PHE A 372 -13.18 -8.53 24.85
N LEU A 373 -14.41 -8.51 24.29
CA LEU A 373 -14.94 -7.36 23.57
C LEU A 373 -15.29 -6.18 24.47
N ALA A 374 -15.62 -6.40 25.75
CA ALA A 374 -15.84 -5.33 26.71
C ALA A 374 -14.55 -4.54 26.96
N ASP A 375 -13.43 -5.23 27.18
CA ASP A 375 -12.10 -4.61 27.26
C ASP A 375 -11.72 -3.90 25.96
N PHE A 376 -12.12 -4.47 24.82
CA PHE A 376 -11.88 -3.93 23.49
C PHE A 376 -12.62 -2.60 23.24
N ALA A 377 -13.88 -2.51 23.68
CA ALA A 377 -14.76 -1.37 23.43
C ALA A 377 -14.42 -0.12 24.25
N GLN A 378 -13.93 -0.29 25.49
CA GLN A 378 -13.62 0.81 26.42
C GLN A 378 -12.54 1.79 25.94
N LYS A 379 -11.78 1.44 24.89
CA LYS A 379 -10.68 2.27 24.36
C LYS A 379 -11.08 3.21 23.21
N SER A 380 -12.30 3.14 22.68
CA SER A 380 -12.65 3.69 21.35
C SER A 380 -13.89 4.58 21.30
N ASP A 381 -14.10 5.41 22.32
CA ASP A 381 -15.24 6.34 22.38
C ASP A 381 -14.99 7.67 21.64
N ASN A 382 -14.72 7.57 20.34
CA ASN A 382 -14.96 8.69 19.42
C ASN A 382 -16.26 8.43 18.65
N ASP A 383 -17.21 9.37 18.76
CA ASP A 383 -18.52 9.34 18.10
C ASP A 383 -18.49 9.93 16.67
N SER A 384 -17.31 10.01 16.05
CA SER A 384 -17.20 10.46 14.66
C SER A 384 -17.87 9.47 13.70
N ALA A 385 -18.58 10.00 12.70
CA ALA A 385 -19.11 9.19 11.60
C ALA A 385 -17.95 8.53 10.85
N GLY A 386 -17.90 7.20 10.90
CA GLY A 386 -16.89 6.41 10.22
C GLY A 386 -17.10 6.30 8.70
N PRO A 387 -16.11 5.75 7.97
CA PRO A 387 -16.20 5.53 6.53
C PRO A 387 -17.48 4.77 6.15
N ALA A 388 -18.20 5.30 5.15
CA ALA A 388 -19.43 4.73 4.62
C ALA A 388 -19.21 3.31 4.08
N LEU A 389 -18.05 3.06 3.47
CA LEU A 389 -17.71 1.78 2.85
C LEU A 389 -17.82 0.60 3.85
N VAL A 390 -17.43 0.79 5.12
CA VAL A 390 -17.42 -0.27 6.14
C VAL A 390 -18.58 -0.20 7.14
N LYS A 391 -19.46 0.80 7.03
CA LYS A 391 -20.58 1.04 7.97
C LYS A 391 -21.48 -0.19 8.18
N THR A 392 -21.85 -0.88 7.11
CA THR A 392 -22.69 -2.08 7.21
C THR A 392 -21.97 -3.22 7.93
N TRP A 393 -20.65 -3.30 7.80
CA TRP A 393 -19.82 -4.34 8.39
C TRP A 393 -19.38 -4.03 9.82
N SER A 394 -19.63 -2.81 10.33
CA SER A 394 -19.40 -2.44 11.73
C SER A 394 -20.63 -2.65 12.65
N ASN A 395 -21.76 -3.07 12.08
CA ASN A 395 -22.99 -3.34 12.83
C ASN A 395 -22.94 -4.71 13.53
N LEU A 396 -23.02 -4.71 14.87
CA LEU A 396 -22.97 -5.88 15.75
C LEU A 396 -24.34 -6.59 15.93
N GLU A 397 -25.40 -6.14 15.28
CA GLU A 397 -26.70 -6.83 15.28
C GLU A 397 -26.56 -8.27 14.77
N GLN A 398 -26.90 -9.25 15.63
CA GLN A 398 -26.57 -10.65 15.42
C GLN A 398 -27.12 -11.23 14.11
N GLY A 399 -28.41 -11.02 13.81
CA GLY A 399 -29.05 -11.57 12.61
C GLY A 399 -28.37 -11.10 11.32
N PRO A 400 -28.34 -9.79 11.05
CA PRO A 400 -27.64 -9.21 9.90
C PRO A 400 -26.16 -9.58 9.83
N MET A 401 -25.46 -9.62 10.97
CA MET A 401 -24.05 -10.01 11.04
C MET A 401 -23.84 -11.44 10.53
N ILE A 402 -24.57 -12.41 11.06
CA ILE A 402 -24.40 -13.81 10.68
C ILE A 402 -24.70 -14.02 9.19
N GLU A 403 -25.71 -13.34 8.64
CA GLU A 403 -26.03 -13.39 7.20
C GLU A 403 -24.90 -12.86 6.31
N ARG A 404 -24.14 -11.84 6.75
CA ARG A 404 -22.94 -11.38 6.04
C ARG A 404 -21.85 -12.44 6.03
N PHE A 405 -21.61 -13.10 7.16
CA PHE A 405 -20.56 -14.12 7.29
C PHE A 405 -20.84 -15.39 6.48
N LYS A 406 -22.12 -15.78 6.34
CA LYS A 406 -22.52 -16.88 5.44
C LYS A 406 -22.19 -16.62 3.96
N LYS A 407 -22.06 -15.35 3.57
CA LYS A 407 -21.83 -14.91 2.19
C LYS A 407 -20.39 -14.45 1.95
N LEU A 408 -19.45 -14.82 2.84
CA LEU A 408 -18.04 -14.48 2.65
C LEU A 408 -17.49 -15.09 1.36
N PRO A 409 -16.63 -14.35 0.64
CA PRO A 409 -16.02 -14.85 -0.57
C PRO A 409 -15.07 -16.00 -0.25
N GLY A 410 -15.10 -17.05 -1.07
CA GLY A 410 -14.22 -18.20 -0.91
C GLY A 410 -12.89 -18.00 -1.60
N TYR A 411 -12.08 -17.00 -1.24
CA TYR A 411 -10.73 -16.84 -1.79
C TYR A 411 -9.63 -17.51 -0.95
N LEU A 412 -9.90 -17.74 0.34
CA LEU A 412 -8.97 -18.32 1.32
C LEU A 412 -9.52 -19.63 1.91
N LYS A 413 -9.74 -20.65 1.07
CA LYS A 413 -10.05 -22.00 1.55
C LYS A 413 -8.78 -22.86 1.52
N PRO A 414 -8.55 -23.73 2.52
CA PRO A 414 -7.39 -24.63 2.54
C PRO A 414 -7.23 -25.53 1.31
N HIS A 415 -8.30 -25.74 0.54
CA HIS A 415 -8.32 -26.61 -0.65
C HIS A 415 -8.41 -25.84 -1.98
N LEU A 416 -8.37 -24.50 -1.95
CA LEU A 416 -8.40 -23.70 -3.19
C LEU A 416 -7.04 -23.70 -3.86
N ASN A 417 -7.05 -23.74 -5.19
CA ASN A 417 -5.84 -23.70 -6.00
C ASN A 417 -5.02 -22.43 -5.67
N PRO A 418 -3.84 -22.59 -5.05
CA PRO A 418 -2.98 -21.47 -4.71
C PRO A 418 -2.47 -20.67 -5.92
N GLU A 419 -2.50 -21.26 -7.11
CA GLU A 419 -2.05 -20.59 -8.33
C GLU A 419 -2.95 -19.43 -8.75
N MET A 420 -4.20 -19.36 -8.28
CA MET A 420 -5.16 -18.36 -8.76
C MET A 420 -4.67 -16.90 -8.61
N ILE A 421 -4.03 -16.54 -7.49
CA ILE A 421 -3.53 -15.16 -7.31
C ILE A 421 -2.22 -14.95 -8.08
N ARG A 422 -1.35 -15.97 -8.16
CA ARG A 422 -0.14 -15.91 -9.00
C ARG A 422 -0.48 -15.69 -10.46
N GLU A 423 -1.44 -16.45 -10.98
CA GLU A 423 -1.98 -16.31 -12.34
C GLU A 423 -2.55 -14.91 -12.57
N LYS A 424 -3.32 -14.37 -11.61
CA LYS A 424 -3.84 -13.00 -11.71
C LYS A 424 -2.75 -11.93 -11.79
N ILE A 425 -1.69 -12.08 -11.00
CA ILE A 425 -0.55 -11.14 -11.03
C ILE A 425 0.24 -11.31 -12.34
N ALA A 426 0.49 -12.55 -12.77
CA ALA A 426 1.16 -12.84 -14.02
C ALA A 426 0.38 -12.29 -15.22
N GLU A 427 -0.94 -12.43 -15.20
CA GLU A 427 -1.83 -11.89 -16.23
C GLU A 427 -1.82 -10.36 -16.25
N GLN A 428 -1.90 -9.71 -15.09
CA GLN A 428 -1.76 -8.25 -15.01
C GLN A 428 -0.42 -7.76 -15.57
N LYS A 429 0.69 -8.47 -15.26
CA LYS A 429 2.02 -8.17 -15.83
C LYS A 429 2.06 -8.37 -17.34
N ARG A 430 1.44 -9.44 -17.83
CA ARG A 430 1.38 -9.77 -19.26
C ARG A 430 0.58 -8.72 -20.04
N LEU A 431 -0.64 -8.42 -19.58
CA LEU A 431 -1.51 -7.41 -20.18
C LEU A 431 -0.85 -6.04 -20.17
N SER A 432 -0.20 -5.66 -19.07
CA SER A 432 0.51 -4.37 -19.01
C SER A 432 1.70 -4.26 -19.98
N ARG A 433 2.23 -5.36 -20.50
CA ARG A 433 3.27 -5.36 -21.56
C ARG A 433 2.68 -5.30 -22.96
N GLU A 434 1.56 -5.99 -23.17
CA GLU A 434 0.96 -6.19 -24.50
C GLU A 434 -0.01 -5.08 -24.88
N GLU A 435 -0.66 -4.46 -23.91
CA GLU A 435 -1.63 -3.40 -24.16
C GLU A 435 -0.94 -2.07 -24.46
N SER A 436 -1.58 -1.28 -25.34
CA SER A 436 -1.08 0.02 -25.78
C SER A 436 -1.15 1.12 -24.71
N THR A 437 -1.68 0.81 -23.53
CA THR A 437 -1.92 1.80 -22.47
C THR A 437 -0.88 1.61 -21.37
N PRO A 438 0.17 2.43 -21.33
CA PRO A 438 1.28 2.18 -20.43
C PRO A 438 1.06 2.90 -19.08
N TYR A 439 1.60 2.34 -17.98
CA TYR A 439 1.40 2.90 -16.64
C TYR A 439 2.09 4.28 -16.53
N PRO A 440 1.47 5.33 -15.95
CA PRO A 440 2.10 6.66 -15.86
C PRO A 440 3.29 6.70 -14.89
N ILE A 441 4.48 6.33 -15.37
CA ILE A 441 5.75 6.43 -14.62
C ILE A 441 6.14 7.89 -14.37
N ASN A 442 6.95 8.13 -13.35
CA ASN A 442 7.38 9.47 -12.90
C ASN A 442 6.23 10.39 -12.50
N SER A 443 5.14 9.81 -11.97
CA SER A 443 4.02 10.55 -11.40
C SER A 443 4.02 10.47 -9.87
N LEU A 444 3.13 11.22 -9.22
CA LEU A 444 2.91 11.12 -7.77
C LEU A 444 2.27 9.80 -7.34
N PHE A 445 1.85 8.96 -8.29
CA PHE A 445 1.24 7.67 -8.00
C PHE A 445 2.32 6.61 -7.80
N PRO A 446 2.20 5.78 -6.75
CA PRO A 446 3.16 4.70 -6.52
C PRO A 446 3.00 3.60 -7.57
N LEU A 447 4.10 2.95 -7.92
CA LEU A 447 4.09 1.80 -8.82
C LEU A 447 3.21 0.66 -8.24
N PRO A 448 2.65 -0.22 -9.10
CA PRO A 448 1.97 -1.43 -8.64
C PRO A 448 2.85 -2.22 -7.67
N LEU A 449 2.28 -2.83 -6.63
CA LEU A 449 3.04 -3.44 -5.52
C LEU A 449 3.93 -4.61 -5.95
N TRP A 450 3.68 -5.20 -7.12
CA TRP A 450 4.51 -6.26 -7.68
C TRP A 450 5.74 -5.74 -8.45
N ALA A 451 5.83 -4.43 -8.69
CA ALA A 451 6.97 -3.79 -9.32
C ALA A 451 7.96 -3.38 -8.21
N LYS A 452 9.08 -4.11 -8.09
CA LYS A 452 10.08 -3.88 -7.05
C LYS A 452 10.82 -2.56 -7.27
N LEU A 453 10.81 -1.65 -6.29
CA LEU A 453 11.73 -0.51 -6.31
C LEU A 453 13.16 -0.99 -6.01
N SER A 454 14.17 -0.27 -6.50
CA SER A 454 15.56 -0.55 -6.13
C SER A 454 15.74 -0.27 -4.65
N GLU A 455 16.02 -1.32 -3.87
CA GLU A 455 16.45 -1.19 -2.48
C GLU A 455 17.97 -0.92 -2.40
N THR A 456 18.66 -0.81 -3.55
CA THR A 456 20.13 -0.81 -3.66
C THR A 456 20.79 0.56 -3.65
N ALA A 457 20.09 1.65 -3.32
CA ALA A 457 20.68 2.99 -3.21
C ALA A 457 21.60 3.18 -1.97
N THR A 458 22.18 2.13 -1.39
CA THR A 458 23.02 2.24 -0.18
C THR A 458 24.21 1.28 -0.16
N ILE A 459 24.92 1.05 -1.27
CA ILE A 459 26.32 0.56 -1.21
C ILE A 459 27.12 1.15 -2.38
N ALA A 460 27.30 2.47 -2.40
CA ALA A 460 28.34 3.11 -3.21
C ALA A 460 28.73 4.42 -2.54
N GLY A 461 29.67 4.35 -1.60
CA GLY A 461 30.28 5.53 -0.99
C GLY A 461 30.51 5.39 0.50
N GLU A 462 31.49 4.57 0.87
CA GLU A 462 32.61 4.94 1.77
C GLU A 462 33.75 3.94 1.62
#